data_AF-A0A926PYZ0-F1
#
_entry.id   AF-A0A926PYZ0-F1
#
_cell.length_a   1.000
_cell.length_b   1.000
_cell.length_c   1.000
_cell.angle_alpha   90.00
_cell.angle_beta   90.00
_cell.angle_gamma   90.00
#
_symmetry.space_group_name_H-M   'P 1'
#
loop_
_entity.id
_entity.type
_entity.pdbx_description
1 polymer ?
#
loop_
_entity_poly.entity_id
_entity_poly.type
_entity_poly.pdbx_seq_one_letter_code
_entity_poly.pdbx_strand_id
1 'polypeptide(L)' 'MLEGNGFLIHAPTRELKSTQRCAKCWQLTPKILSDRLHVCSNPDCGHVEDRDVNSAQVCEI' A
#
# COMPACT_ATOMS: atom_id res chain seq x y z
N MET A 1 23.33 15.92 -20.21
CA MET A 1 23.10 15.56 -18.80
C MET A 1 21.65 15.95 -18.51
N LEU A 2 20.71 15.02 -18.65
CA LEU A 2 19.29 15.30 -18.48
C LEU A 2 18.94 14.98 -17.03
N GLU A 3 18.93 16.01 -16.19
CA GLU A 3 18.49 15.90 -14.80
C GLU A 3 16.96 15.87 -14.83
N GLY A 4 16.37 14.77 -14.37
CA GLY A 4 14.93 14.50 -14.48
C GLY A 4 14.08 15.51 -13.71
N ASN A 5 12.96 15.90 -14.32
CA ASN A 5 11.90 16.74 -13.75
C ASN A 5 11.05 15.99 -12.71
N GLY A 6 11.69 15.33 -11.74
CA GLY A 6 11.01 14.63 -10.66
C GLY A 6 10.41 15.61 -9.67
N PHE A 7 9.10 15.54 -9.45
CA PHE A 7 8.44 16.23 -8.35
C PHE A 7 8.34 15.29 -7.14
N LEU A 8 8.87 15.71 -6.00
CA LEU A 8 8.67 15.00 -4.73
C LEU A 8 7.35 15.46 -4.12
N ILE A 9 6.38 14.55 -4.05
CA ILE A 9 5.13 14.73 -3.32
C ILE A 9 5.15 13.88 -2.06
N HIS A 10 4.81 14.49 -0.92
CA HIS A 10 4.70 13.78 0.35
C HIS A 10 3.29 13.22 0.49
N ALA A 11 3.15 11.89 0.38
CA ALA A 11 1.88 11.23 0.68
C ALA A 11 1.61 11.24 2.21
N PRO A 12 0.37 11.50 2.65
CA PRO A 12 0.00 11.44 4.07
C PRO A 12 -0.11 9.98 4.55
N THR A 13 1.04 9.32 4.71
CA THR A 13 1.17 7.88 5.03
C THR A 13 0.48 7.48 6.34
N ARG A 14 0.35 8.41 7.29
CA ARG A 14 -0.30 8.17 8.60
C ARG A 14 -1.82 8.10 8.51
N GLU A 15 -2.42 8.82 7.56
CA GLU A 15 -3.87 8.82 7.31
C GLU A 15 -4.25 7.71 6.32
N LEU A 16 -3.43 7.50 5.30
CA LEU A 16 -3.60 6.44 4.31
C LEU A 16 -3.41 5.04 4.90
N LYS A 17 -2.52 4.89 5.88
CA LYS A 17 -2.11 3.60 6.45
C LYS A 17 -1.81 2.60 5.33
N SER A 18 -0.94 2.98 4.41
CA SER A 18 -0.62 2.22 3.18
C SER A 18 -0.15 0.80 3.47
N THR A 19 0.49 0.59 4.63
CA THR A 19 0.89 -0.73 5.10
C THR A 19 -0.28 -1.58 5.55
N GLN A 20 -1.48 -1.07 5.83
CA GLN A 20 -2.66 -1.81 6.30
C GLN A 20 -3.82 -1.82 5.28
N ARG A 21 -3.87 -0.81 4.41
CA ARG A 21 -4.91 -0.65 3.40
C ARG A 21 -4.62 -1.51 2.17
N CYS A 22 -5.62 -2.18 1.62
CA CYS A 22 -5.50 -2.95 0.39
C CYS A 22 -5.54 -2.05 -0.86
N ALA A 23 -4.63 -2.25 -1.81
CA ALA A 23 -4.59 -1.48 -3.06
C ALA A 23 -5.81 -1.71 -3.96
N LYS A 24 -6.43 -2.90 -3.92
CA LYS A 24 -7.61 -3.23 -4.73
C LYS A 24 -8.91 -2.71 -4.13
N CYS A 25 -9.23 -3.14 -2.90
CA CYS A 25 -10.53 -2.89 -2.29
C CYS A 25 -10.54 -1.70 -1.33
N TRP A 26 -9.39 -1.06 -1.11
CA TRP A 26 -9.21 0.07 -0.19
C TRP A 26 -9.55 -0.21 1.27
N GLN A 27 -9.76 -1.48 1.61
CA GLN A 27 -10.16 -1.87 2.95
C GLN A 27 -8.98 -1.98 3.90
N LEU A 28 -9.17 -1.49 5.13
CA LEU A 28 -8.17 -1.55 6.18
C LEU A 28 -8.14 -2.94 6.79
N THR A 29 -7.05 -3.66 6.54
CA THR A 29 -6.80 -4.96 7.15
C THR A 29 -5.81 -4.78 8.31
N PRO A 30 -6.21 -5.09 9.56
CA PRO A 30 -5.28 -5.02 10.69
C PRO A 30 -4.23 -6.11 10.53
N LYS A 31 -3.00 -5.71 10.17
CA LYS A 31 -1.84 -6.60 10.05
C LYS A 31 -0.77 -6.23 11.07
N ILE A 32 0.03 -7.23 11.46
CA ILE A 32 1.23 -7.03 12.26
C ILE A 32 2.42 -6.65 11.38
N LEU A 33 3.36 -5.87 11.90
CA LEU A 33 4.51 -5.40 11.13
C LEU A 33 5.48 -6.51 10.70
N SER A 34 5.45 -7.67 11.39
CA SER A 34 6.23 -8.85 11.01
C SER A 34 5.69 -9.56 9.78
N ASP A 35 4.44 -9.29 9.39
CA ASP A 35 3.86 -9.93 8.23
C ASP A 35 4.39 -9.27 6.96
N ARG A 36 5.05 -10.08 6.12
CA ARG A 36 5.59 -9.67 4.82
C ARG A 36 4.54 -9.81 3.72
N LEU A 37 3.46 -10.54 3.95
CA LEU A 37 2.43 -10.82 2.97
C LEU A 37 1.16 -10.02 3.32
N HIS A 38 0.70 -9.19 2.40
CA HIS A 38 -0.63 -8.64 2.51
C HIS A 38 -1.65 -9.69 2.07
N VAL A 39 -2.35 -10.27 3.04
CA VAL A 39 -3.59 -11.01 2.78
C VAL A 39 -4.76 -10.12 3.15
N CYS A 40 -5.60 -9.79 2.17
CA CYS A 40 -6.79 -8.97 2.41
C CYS A 40 -7.83 -9.76 3.21
N SER A 41 -8.34 -9.19 4.30
CA SER A 41 -9.42 -9.82 5.10
C SER A 41 -10.78 -9.80 4.41
N ASN A 42 -10.91 -9.14 3.27
CA ASN A 42 -12.17 -9.13 2.51
C ASN A 42 -12.28 -10.41 1.66
N PRO A 43 -13.27 -11.29 1.91
CA PRO A 43 -13.45 -12.53 1.14
C PRO A 43 -13.76 -12.29 -0.35
N ASP A 44 -14.37 -11.16 -0.69
CA ASP A 44 -14.61 -10.76 -2.10
C ASP A 44 -13.33 -10.30 -2.81
N CYS A 45 -12.32 -9.87 -2.07
CA CYS A 45 -11.05 -9.42 -2.64
C CYS A 45 -10.05 -10.57 -2.70
N GLY A 46 -9.86 -11.26 -1.57
CA GLY A 46 -8.90 -12.38 -1.44
C GLY A 46 -7.48 -12.02 -1.87
N HIS A 47 -7.14 -10.73 -1.92
CA HIS A 47 -5.91 -10.25 -2.55
C HIS A 47 -4.70 -10.62 -1.69
N VAL A 48 -3.74 -11.29 -2.32
CA VAL A 48 -2.51 -11.76 -1.70
C VAL A 48 -1.34 -11.23 -2.51
N GLU A 49 -0.54 -10.37 -1.88
CA GLU A 49 0.69 -9.85 -2.46
C GLU A 49 1.72 -9.53 -1.39
N ASP A 50 2.92 -9.13 -1.78
CA ASP A 50 3.91 -8.61 -0.84
C ASP A 50 3.41 -7.28 -0.22
N ARG A 51 3.59 -7.13 1.09
CA ARG A 51 3.12 -5.95 1.82
C ARG A 51 3.73 -4.66 1.27
N ASP A 52 5.00 -4.69 0.92
CA ASP A 52 5.75 -3.52 0.46
C ASP A 52 5.29 -3.15 -0.98
N VAL A 53 4.99 -4.13 -1.84
CA VAL A 53 4.33 -3.90 -3.15
C VAL A 53 2.94 -3.28 -2.98
N ASN A 54 2.08 -3.85 -2.12
CA ASN A 54 0.75 -3.30 -1.86
C ASN A 54 0.85 -1.85 -1.37
N SER A 55 1.77 -1.59 -0.44
CA SER A 55 1.96 -0.26 0.12
C SER A 55 2.45 0.73 -0.94
N ALA A 56 3.30 0.31 -1.88
CA ALA A 56 3.72 1.14 -3.00
C ALA A 56 2.53 1.48 -3.90
N GLN A 57 1.70 0.49 -4.25
CA GLN A 57 0.49 0.72 -5.06
C GLN A 57 -0.53 1.66 -4.38
N VAL A 58 -0.67 1.57 -3.05
CA VAL A 58 -1.51 2.51 -2.27
C VAL A 58 -0.92 3.93 -2.23
N CYS A 59 0.40 4.05 -2.40
CA CYS A 59 1.12 5.32 -2.40
C CYS A 59 1.26 5.95 -3.80
N GLU A 60 1.02 5.20 -4.87
CA GLU A 60 1.06 5.62 -6.29
C GLU A 60 -0.19 6.42 -6.75
N ILE A 61 -0.83 7.14 -5.83
CA ILE A 61 -2.02 7.96 -6.07
C ILE A 61 -1.69 9.42 -6.38
#